data_AF-A0A926WQ62-F1
#
_entry.id   AF-A0A926WQ62-F1
#
_cell.length_a   1.000
_cell.length_b   1.000
_cell.length_c   1.000
_cell.angle_alpha   90.00
_cell.angle_beta   90.00
_cell.angle_gamma   90.00
#
_symmetry.space_group_name_H-M   'P 1'
#
loop_
_entity.id
_entity.type
_entity.pdbx_description
1 polymer ?
#
loop_
_entity_poly.entity_id
_entity_poly.type
_entity_poly.pdbx_seq_one_letter_code
_entity_poly.pdbx_strand_id
1 'polypeptide(L)' 'MQTLTNIATLIVSTEGNCGGRPRITDTRITVQYIVNETSLSRDELLILLFP' A
#
# COMPACT_ATOMS: atom_id res chain seq x y z
N MET A 1 -20.68 16.71 -1.45
CA MET A 1 -20.55 15.39 -2.11
C MET A 1 -19.32 14.72 -1.52
N GLN A 2 -19.48 13.60 -0.83
CA GLN A 2 -18.36 12.87 -0.22
C GLN A 2 -17.94 11.79 -1.22
N THR A 3 -16.75 11.90 -1.79
CA THR A 3 -16.23 10.93 -2.75
C THR A 3 -15.77 9.70 -1.97
N LEU A 4 -16.51 8.60 -2.11
CA LEU A 4 -16.15 7.33 -1.49
C LEU A 4 -14.90 6.80 -2.21
N THR A 5 -13.74 6.97 -1.57
CA THR A 5 -12.47 6.54 -2.16
C THR A 5 -12.24 5.08 -1.79
N ASN A 6 -12.22 4.21 -2.78
CA ASN A 6 -11.85 2.82 -2.56
C ASN A 6 -10.35 2.75 -2.26
N ILE A 7 -9.99 2.37 -1.03
CA ILE A 7 -8.59 2.31 -0.60
C ILE A 7 -7.80 1.26 -1.40
N ALA A 8 -8.44 0.18 -1.86
CA ALA A 8 -7.78 -0.86 -2.65
C ALA A 8 -7.22 -0.32 -3.98
N THR A 9 -7.86 0.69 -4.57
CA THR A 9 -7.40 1.31 -5.83
C THR A 9 -6.24 2.28 -5.63
N LEU A 10 -5.91 2.61 -4.37
CA LEU A 10 -4.77 3.47 -4.05
C LEU A 10 -3.47 2.68 -3.91
N ILE A 11 -3.51 1.34 -3.87
CA ILE A 11 -2.32 0.51 -3.75
C ILE A 11 -1.94 0.00 -5.14
N VAL A 12 -0.73 0.34 -5.60
CA VAL A 12 -0.21 -0.08 -6.90
C VAL A 12 1.15 -0.76 -6.76
N SER A 13 1.40 -1.77 -7.57
CA SER A 13 2.72 -2.38 -7.76
C SER A 13 3.11 -2.23 -9.23
N THR A 14 4.24 -1.58 -9.48
CA THR A 14 4.81 -1.41 -10.82
C THR A 14 6.32 -1.61 -10.73
N GLU A 15 6.89 -2.44 -11.61
CA GLU A 15 8.31 -2.85 -11.54
C GLU A 15 9.28 -1.66 -11.57
N GLY A 16 8.92 -0.59 -12.28
CA GLY A 16 9.75 0.61 -12.45
C GLY A 16 9.91 1.52 -11.22
N ASN A 17 9.08 1.40 -10.17
CA ASN A 17 9.27 2.18 -8.95
C ASN A 17 9.16 1.35 -7.68
N CYS A 18 9.92 1.75 -6.66
CA CYS A 18 10.03 1.04 -5.38
C CYS A 18 10.43 -0.45 -5.52
N GLY A 19 11.07 -0.82 -6.64
CA GLY A 19 11.51 -2.19 -6.93
C GLY A 19 10.36 -3.20 -7.05
N GLY A 20 9.21 -2.78 -7.58
CA GLY A 20 8.01 -3.63 -7.69
C GLY A 20 7.24 -3.82 -6.39
N ARG A 21 7.65 -3.17 -5.29
CA ARG A 21 6.92 -3.25 -4.02
C ARG A 21 5.59 -2.48 -4.10
N PRO A 22 4.51 -3.00 -3.50
CA PRO A 22 3.26 -2.27 -3.37
C PRO A 22 3.46 -0.94 -2.66
N ARG A 23 2.88 0.11 -3.24
CA ARG A 23 3.01 1.49 -2.79
C ARG A 23 1.69 2.25 -2.94
N ILE A 24 1.57 3.37 -2.24
CA ILE A 24 0.46 4.28 -2.44
C ILE A 24 0.63 5.00 -3.78
N THR A 25 -0.41 5.00 -4.60
CA THR A 25 -0.46 5.63 -5.92
C THR A 25 -0.02 7.09 -5.84
N ASP A 26 0.64 7.58 -6.89
CA ASP A 26 1.21 8.93 -6.97
C ASP A 26 2.28 9.28 -5.91
N THR A 27 2.71 8.31 -5.09
CA THR A 27 3.80 8.49 -4.12
C THR A 27 4.93 7.50 -4.35
N ARG A 28 6.06 7.72 -3.65
CA ARG A 28 7.14 6.73 -3.49
C ARG A 28 7.12 6.05 -2.11
N ILE A 29 5.97 6.07 -1.44
CA ILE A 29 5.80 5.49 -0.10
C ILE A 29 5.31 4.05 -0.25
N THR A 30 6.13 3.09 0.18
CA THR A 30 5.75 1.67 0.15
C THR A 30 4.75 1.35 1.25
N VAL A 31 3.85 0.40 1.00
CA VAL A 31 2.92 -0.11 2.04
C VAL A 31 3.70 -0.68 3.22
N GLN A 32 4.83 -1.34 2.95
CA GLN A 32 5.74 -1.87 3.96
C GLN A 32 6.28 -0.77 4.89
N TYR A 33 6.61 0.41 4.35
CA TYR A 33 7.05 1.55 5.16
C TYR A 33 5.95 2.01 6.11
N ILE A 34 4.74 2.24 5.61
CA ILE A 34 3.61 2.70 6.43
C ILE A 34 3.35 1.72 7.58
N VAL A 35 3.33 0.42 7.27
CA VAL A 35 3.10 -0.61 8.28
C VAL A 35 4.16 -0.60 9.38
N ASN A 36 5.42 -0.38 9.00
CA ASN A 36 6.51 -0.25 9.96
C ASN A 36 6.35 0.98 10.88
N GLU A 37 5.85 2.08 10.34
CA GLU A 37 5.57 3.31 11.11
C GLU A 37 4.34 3.17 12.03
N THR A 38 3.31 2.43 11.60
CA THR A 38 2.03 2.33 12.33
C THR A 38 1.99 1.18 13.33
N SER A 39 3.08 0.45 13.55
CA SER A 39 3.12 -0.76 14.40
C SER A 39 2.10 -1.84 13.97
N LEU A 40 1.70 -1.85 12.69
CA LEU A 40 0.76 -2.83 12.16
C LEU A 40 1.43 -4.22 12.13
N SER A 41 0.68 -5.26 12.49
CA SER A 41 1.24 -6.61 12.56
C SER A 41 1.55 -7.16 11.15
N ARG A 42 2.53 -8.05 11.06
CA ARG A 42 2.94 -8.67 9.79
C ARG A 42 1.81 -9.47 9.13
N ASP A 43 0.87 -9.98 9.93
CA ASP A 43 -0.32 -10.70 9.49
C ASP A 43 -1.34 -9.77 8.80
N GLU A 44 -1.52 -8.52 9.27
CA GLU A 44 -2.35 -7.53 8.58
C GLU A 44 -1.72 -7.07 7.25
N LEU A 45 -0.39 -7.06 7.19
CA LEU A 45 0.36 -6.77 5.97
C LEU A 45 0.08 -7.79 4.86
N LEU A 46 -0.05 -9.08 5.21
CA LEU A 46 -0.33 -10.15 4.26
C LEU A 46 -1.72 -9.98 3.63
N ILE A 47 -2.72 -9.59 4.42
CA ILE A 47 -4.09 -9.34 3.95
C ILE A 47 -4.13 -8.17 2.94
N LEU A 48 -3.28 -7.15 3.11
CA LEU A 48 -3.21 -6.00 2.20
C LEU A 48 -2.40 -6.26 0.93
N LEU A 49 -1.47 -7.22 0.95
CA LEU A 49 -0.60 -7.53 -0.19
C LEU A 49 -1.07 -8.72 -1.03
N PHE A 50 -1.91 -9.59 -0.46
CA PHE A 50 -2.44 -10.80 -1.11
C PHE A 50 -3.95 -10.88 -0.85
N PRO A 51 -4.80 -10.30 -1.72
CA PRO A 51 -6.25 -10.48 -1.65
C PRO A 51 -6.68 -11.91 -1.98
#